data_AF-A0A3S3SJF9-F1
#
_entry.id   AF-A0A3S3SJF9-F1
#
_cell.length_a   1.000
_cell.length_b   1.000
_cell.length_c   1.000
_cell.angle_alpha   90.00
_cell.angle_beta   90.00
_cell.angle_gamma   90.00
#
_symmetry.space_group_name_H-M   'P 1'
#
loop_
_entity.id
_entity.type
_entity.pdbx_description
1 polymer ?
#
loop_
_entity_poly.entity_id
_entity_poly.type
_entity_poly.pdbx_seq_one_letter_code
_entity_poly.pdbx_strand_id
1 'polypeptide(L)'
;MVGLSSKALRKHDYVLEGSHWDLSLLSITELPVAELDANRKATKVDLSNNFIRTIPPEFPKLVHLTWLDLSKNRIVELPENFGSLVKLQHLDLYSNKLERLPLSFGELKRLKWLDLKENPLNSELQKIVGDCRTAKECEQCALRVVKLMKEVSIRLDLERKRRKDEEEEAMKRQQLLDDKKRVEKAKKKAKLAKRKQREHQSKESHVSSSSSTSDKKEEVGDENNFKSGAKPSTNVARHIFSYISLAILFLLVLFLILIVYDGDKYAFVSKRIVSRLHESPVIKLGKELTELCYDLVKHYRQRWE
;
A
#
# COMPACT_ATOMS: atom_id res chain seq x y z
N MET A 1 34.34 -7.89 17.47
CA MET A 1 34.79 -6.54 17.05
C MET A 1 33.56 -5.66 16.97
N VAL A 2 33.53 -4.58 17.76
CA VAL A 2 32.48 -3.56 17.67
C VAL A 2 32.74 -2.81 16.36
N GLY A 3 31.81 -2.84 15.41
CA GLY A 3 31.96 -2.16 14.12
C GLY A 3 32.10 -0.66 14.30
N LEU A 4 32.86 0.00 13.41
CA LEU A 4 32.95 1.46 13.43
C LEU A 4 31.59 2.03 13.01
N SER A 5 30.91 2.70 13.94
CA SER A 5 29.74 3.55 13.67
C SER A 5 30.20 4.87 13.06
N SER A 6 29.33 5.49 12.26
CA SER A 6 29.54 6.75 11.52
C SER A 6 30.32 7.84 12.27
N LYS A 7 30.18 7.92 13.60
CA LYS A 7 30.88 8.91 14.47
C LYS A 7 32.37 8.65 14.71
N ALA A 8 32.95 7.60 14.14
CA ALA A 8 34.30 7.13 14.50
C ALA A 8 35.38 7.26 13.41
N LEU A 9 35.07 7.76 12.20
CA LEU A 9 36.07 7.90 11.14
C LEU A 9 37.04 9.05 11.45
N ARG A 10 38.21 8.74 12.01
CA ARG A 10 39.29 9.70 12.19
C ARG A 10 40.12 9.79 10.92
N LYS A 11 40.77 10.94 10.72
CA LYS A 11 41.58 11.23 9.52
C LYS A 11 42.74 10.25 9.26
N HIS A 12 43.14 9.48 10.28
CA HIS A 12 44.16 8.43 10.17
C HIS A 12 43.59 7.06 9.80
N ASP A 13 42.28 6.89 9.86
CA ASP A 13 41.61 5.60 9.62
C ASP A 13 41.38 5.37 8.12
N TYR A 14 41.69 6.32 7.23
CA TYR A 14 41.41 6.23 5.80
C TYR A 14 42.50 6.86 4.93
N VAL A 15 42.61 6.39 3.68
CA VAL A 15 43.53 6.94 2.69
C VAL A 15 42.76 7.86 1.74
N LEU A 16 43.24 9.09 1.59
CA LEU A 16 42.69 10.07 0.64
C LEU A 16 43.79 10.49 -0.34
N GLU A 17 43.70 9.99 -1.58
CA GLU A 17 44.62 10.30 -2.67
C GLU A 17 43.88 11.02 -3.79
N GLY A 18 44.06 12.34 -3.86
CA GLY A 18 43.39 13.17 -4.87
C GLY A 18 41.87 13.11 -4.75
N SER A 19 41.21 12.44 -5.71
CA SER A 19 39.76 12.24 -5.73
C SER A 19 39.33 10.84 -5.31
N HIS A 20 40.28 9.99 -4.87
CA HIS A 20 40.02 8.64 -4.40
C HIS A 20 40.02 8.61 -2.87
N TRP A 21 38.96 8.06 -2.30
CA TRP A 21 38.79 7.89 -0.87
C TRP A 21 38.61 6.40 -0.56
N ASP A 22 39.63 5.83 0.05
CA ASP A 22 39.65 4.44 0.46
C ASP A 22 39.13 4.32 1.90
N LEU A 23 37.98 3.66 2.04
CA LEU A 23 37.30 3.30 3.28
C LEU A 23 37.14 1.76 3.38
N SER A 24 37.94 1.01 2.62
CA SER A 24 37.89 -0.44 2.60
C SER A 24 38.46 -1.04 3.89
N LEU A 25 38.00 -2.24 4.27
CA LEU A 25 38.53 -3.01 5.41
C LEU A 25 38.42 -2.33 6.80
N LEU A 26 37.61 -1.29 6.93
CA LEU A 26 37.46 -0.53 8.18
C LEU A 26 36.41 -1.12 9.14
N SER A 27 35.84 -2.27 8.82
CA SER A 27 34.75 -2.89 9.61
C SER A 27 33.55 -1.95 9.81
N ILE A 28 33.27 -1.10 8.81
CA ILE A 28 32.15 -0.16 8.82
C ILE A 28 30.84 -0.95 8.79
N THR A 29 29.94 -0.65 9.73
CA THR A 29 28.58 -1.23 9.76
C THR A 29 27.53 -0.26 9.24
N GLU A 30 27.77 1.04 9.41
CA GLU A 30 26.86 2.12 9.03
C GLU A 30 27.56 3.07 8.06
N LEU A 31 26.91 3.38 6.94
CA LEU A 31 27.51 4.25 5.93
C LEU A 31 27.66 5.70 6.43
N PRO A 32 28.84 6.31 6.30
CA PRO A 32 29.13 7.67 6.73
C PRO A 32 28.67 8.70 5.68
N VAL A 33 27.36 8.78 5.43
CA VAL A 33 26.80 9.59 4.33
C VAL A 33 27.08 11.09 4.52
N ALA A 34 27.13 11.58 5.75
CA ALA A 34 27.40 12.98 6.04
C ALA A 34 28.84 13.35 5.70
N GLU A 35 29.78 12.48 6.05
CA GLU A 35 31.21 12.63 5.79
C GLU A 35 31.50 12.53 4.29
N LEU A 36 30.85 11.59 3.60
CA LEU A 36 30.91 11.45 2.14
C LEU A 36 30.39 12.72 1.43
N ASP A 37 29.29 13.30 1.89
CA ASP A 37 28.70 14.52 1.30
C ASP A 37 29.55 15.77 1.60
N ALA A 38 30.21 15.82 2.75
CA ALA A 38 31.12 16.89 3.11
C ALA A 38 32.38 16.89 2.22
N ASN A 39 32.87 15.71 1.80
CA ASN A 39 34.07 15.59 0.96
C ASN A 39 33.74 15.52 -0.54
N ARG A 40 33.23 16.62 -1.10
CA ARG A 40 32.85 16.68 -2.53
C ARG A 40 34.00 16.51 -3.53
N LYS A 41 35.25 16.49 -3.06
CA LYS A 41 36.44 16.20 -3.89
C LYS A 41 36.60 14.70 -4.14
N ALA A 42 36.09 13.85 -3.25
CA ALA A 42 36.11 12.41 -3.43
C ALA A 42 35.07 11.99 -4.47
N THR A 43 35.51 11.67 -5.68
CA THR A 43 34.65 11.18 -6.77
C THR A 43 34.73 9.67 -6.96
N LYS A 44 35.72 9.04 -6.34
CA LYS A 44 35.92 7.60 -6.29
C LYS A 44 35.94 7.18 -4.82
N VAL A 45 35.02 6.34 -4.41
CA VAL A 45 34.90 5.90 -3.02
C VAL A 45 34.95 4.37 -2.97
N ASP A 46 35.92 3.83 -2.26
CA ASP A 46 36.03 2.40 -1.97
C ASP A 46 35.46 2.13 -0.57
N LEU A 47 34.39 1.36 -0.50
CA LEU A 47 33.74 0.91 0.73
C LEU A 47 33.73 -0.63 0.80
N SER A 48 34.59 -1.29 0.02
CA SER A 48 34.67 -2.73 -0.07
C SER A 48 35.11 -3.39 1.24
N ASN A 49 34.81 -4.68 1.39
CA ASN A 49 35.26 -5.49 2.53
C ASN A 49 34.86 -4.91 3.90
N ASN A 50 33.64 -4.41 4.01
CA ASN A 50 33.06 -3.90 5.25
C ASN A 50 31.87 -4.77 5.69
N PHE A 51 31.11 -4.33 6.70
CA PHE A 51 29.93 -5.01 7.23
C PHE A 51 28.65 -4.22 6.96
N ILE A 52 28.62 -3.41 5.90
CA ILE A 52 27.48 -2.55 5.55
C ILE A 52 26.31 -3.45 5.16
N ARG A 53 25.17 -3.27 5.83
CA ARG A 53 23.94 -4.04 5.57
C ARG A 53 22.89 -3.26 4.79
N THR A 54 22.85 -1.95 4.98
CA THR A 54 21.82 -1.07 4.43
C THR A 54 22.47 0.17 3.85
N ILE A 55 22.02 0.58 2.67
CA ILE A 55 22.36 1.86 2.07
C ILE A 55 21.26 2.87 2.44
N PRO A 56 21.56 3.95 3.21
CA PRO A 56 20.55 4.94 3.59
C PRO A 56 19.90 5.62 2.38
N PRO A 57 18.62 6.03 2.45
CA PRO A 57 17.92 6.67 1.34
C PRO A 57 18.50 8.03 0.92
N GLU A 58 19.30 8.66 1.78
CA GLU A 58 20.03 9.89 1.48
C GLU A 58 21.33 9.64 0.71
N PHE A 59 21.86 8.41 0.66
CA PHE A 59 23.12 8.09 -0.03
C PHE A 59 23.13 8.54 -1.51
N PRO A 60 22.03 8.38 -2.29
CA PRO A 60 22.00 8.84 -3.68
C PRO A 60 22.06 10.37 -3.87
N LYS A 61 22.16 11.18 -2.80
CA LYS A 61 22.48 12.62 -2.88
C LYS A 61 23.94 12.88 -3.28
N LEU A 62 24.82 11.87 -3.17
CA LEU A 62 26.23 11.92 -3.53
C LEU A 62 26.43 11.90 -5.07
N VAL A 63 25.69 12.75 -5.78
CA VAL A 63 25.61 12.81 -7.25
C VAL A 63 26.94 13.16 -7.94
N HIS A 64 27.96 13.50 -7.16
CA HIS A 64 29.32 13.78 -7.64
C HIS A 64 30.16 12.51 -7.84
N LEU A 65 29.72 11.36 -7.29
CA LEU A 65 30.42 10.09 -7.43
C LEU A 65 30.44 9.59 -8.88
N THR A 66 31.59 9.05 -9.27
CA THR A 66 31.87 8.48 -10.59
C THR A 66 32.32 7.02 -10.51
N TRP A 67 32.87 6.62 -9.37
CA TRP A 67 33.32 5.27 -9.09
C TRP A 67 32.93 4.92 -7.65
N LEU A 68 32.31 3.77 -7.45
CA LEU A 68 31.86 3.30 -6.15
C LEU A 68 32.09 1.79 -6.06
N ASP A 69 32.85 1.37 -5.07
CA ASP A 69 33.00 -0.04 -4.74
C ASP A 69 32.31 -0.31 -3.40
N LEU A 70 31.31 -1.20 -3.44
CA LEU A 70 30.55 -1.69 -2.30
C LEU A 70 30.67 -3.22 -2.20
N SER A 71 31.66 -3.81 -2.86
CA SER A 71 31.87 -5.25 -2.91
C SER A 71 32.18 -5.85 -1.53
N LYS A 72 31.88 -7.14 -1.36
CA LYS A 72 32.16 -7.90 -0.14
C LYS A 72 31.59 -7.23 1.11
N ASN A 73 30.33 -6.81 1.02
CA ASN A 73 29.54 -6.28 2.12
C ASN A 73 28.36 -7.23 2.43
N ARG A 74 27.37 -6.76 3.18
CA ARG A 74 26.16 -7.51 3.53
C ARG A 74 24.90 -6.80 3.05
N ILE A 75 25.00 -6.02 1.97
CA ILE A 75 23.93 -5.15 1.48
C ILE A 75 22.77 -6.01 1.00
N VAL A 76 21.60 -5.82 1.61
CA VAL A 76 20.38 -6.58 1.28
C VAL A 76 19.56 -5.89 0.20
N GLU A 77 19.54 -4.57 0.20
CA GLU A 77 18.82 -3.77 -0.79
C GLU A 77 19.51 -2.41 -1.04
N LEU A 78 19.27 -1.86 -2.22
CA LEU A 78 19.61 -0.49 -2.57
C LEU A 78 18.34 0.39 -2.47
N PRO A 79 18.46 1.67 -2.11
CA PRO A 79 17.32 2.57 -1.99
C PRO A 79 16.66 2.81 -3.36
N GLU A 80 15.34 3.06 -3.37
CA GLU A 80 14.56 3.21 -4.60
C GLU A 80 15.02 4.37 -5.49
N ASN A 81 15.75 5.36 -4.96
CA ASN A 81 16.32 6.50 -5.67
C ASN A 81 17.80 6.32 -6.05
N PHE A 82 18.37 5.12 -5.98
CA PHE A 82 19.79 4.86 -6.30
C PHE A 82 20.22 5.35 -7.70
N GLY A 83 19.28 5.38 -8.66
CA GLY A 83 19.45 5.97 -9.99
C GLY A 83 19.88 7.44 -10.04
N SER A 84 19.69 8.18 -8.95
CA SER A 84 20.06 9.60 -8.84
C SER A 84 21.56 9.85 -8.95
N LEU A 85 22.40 8.80 -8.81
CA LEU A 85 23.85 8.84 -9.03
C LEU A 85 24.19 8.92 -10.53
N VAL A 86 23.65 9.92 -11.23
CA VAL A 86 23.68 10.06 -12.71
C VAL A 86 25.09 10.19 -13.31
N LYS A 87 26.11 10.49 -12.50
CA LYS A 87 27.51 10.56 -12.92
C LYS A 87 28.28 9.25 -12.74
N LEU A 88 27.70 8.25 -12.09
CA LEU A 88 28.35 6.99 -11.76
C LEU A 88 28.69 6.22 -13.05
N GLN A 89 29.94 5.80 -13.16
CA GLN A 89 30.49 5.08 -14.30
C GLN A 89 30.93 3.66 -13.94
N HIS A 90 31.31 3.45 -12.69
CA HIS A 90 31.75 2.17 -12.19
C HIS A 90 31.07 1.90 -10.85
N LEU A 91 30.46 0.72 -10.74
CA LEU A 91 29.79 0.26 -9.54
C LEU A 91 30.11 -1.20 -9.30
N ASP A 92 30.78 -1.49 -8.21
CA ASP A 92 31.01 -2.86 -7.76
C ASP A 92 30.07 -3.21 -6.61
N LEU A 93 29.25 -4.24 -6.81
CA LEU A 93 28.34 -4.81 -5.83
C LEU A 93 28.60 -6.31 -5.64
N TYR A 94 29.74 -6.81 -6.12
CA TYR A 94 30.18 -8.21 -5.97
C TYR A 94 30.06 -8.68 -4.52
N SER A 95 29.58 -9.90 -4.30
CA SER A 95 29.50 -10.54 -2.98
C SER A 95 28.74 -9.70 -1.95
N ASN A 96 27.44 -9.52 -2.21
CA ASN A 96 26.48 -8.91 -1.30
C ASN A 96 25.28 -9.85 -1.08
N LYS A 97 24.15 -9.31 -0.61
CA LYS A 97 22.90 -10.06 -0.36
C LYS A 97 21.72 -9.47 -1.14
N LEU A 98 21.99 -8.87 -2.29
CA LEU A 98 20.97 -8.28 -3.14
C LEU A 98 20.11 -9.35 -3.81
N GLU A 99 18.80 -9.26 -3.62
CA GLU A 99 17.83 -10.11 -4.35
C GLU A 99 17.24 -9.41 -5.58
N ARG A 100 17.22 -8.07 -5.56
CA ARG A 100 16.64 -7.21 -6.59
C ARG A 100 17.39 -5.88 -6.69
N LEU A 101 17.18 -5.16 -7.78
CA LEU A 101 17.64 -3.79 -7.98
C LEU A 101 16.43 -2.85 -8.09
N PRO A 102 16.54 -1.58 -7.64
CA PRO A 102 15.48 -0.60 -7.76
C PRO A 102 15.23 -0.21 -9.22
N LEU A 103 14.02 0.24 -9.56
CA LEU A 103 13.69 0.63 -10.94
C LEU A 103 14.51 1.84 -11.41
N SER A 104 14.85 2.74 -10.49
CA SER A 104 15.71 3.90 -10.78
C SER A 104 17.10 3.51 -11.27
N PHE A 105 17.55 2.26 -11.09
CA PHE A 105 18.83 1.81 -11.63
C PHE A 105 18.93 1.99 -13.16
N GLY A 106 17.79 2.04 -13.86
CA GLY A 106 17.71 2.41 -15.29
C GLY A 106 18.08 3.87 -15.62
N GLU A 107 18.24 4.73 -14.62
CA GLU A 107 18.64 6.14 -14.74
C GLU A 107 20.16 6.34 -14.72
N LEU A 108 20.94 5.29 -14.39
CA LEU A 108 22.40 5.30 -14.39
C LEU A 108 22.97 5.28 -15.82
N LYS A 109 22.65 6.30 -16.63
CA LYS A 109 22.97 6.42 -18.06
C LYS A 109 24.47 6.42 -18.37
N ARG A 110 25.31 6.69 -17.37
CA ARG A 110 26.77 6.75 -17.49
C ARG A 110 27.47 5.49 -17.00
N LEU A 111 26.74 4.51 -16.48
CA LEU A 111 27.32 3.28 -15.94
C LEU A 111 27.93 2.45 -17.07
N LYS A 112 29.23 2.18 -16.94
CA LYS A 112 30.06 1.46 -17.91
C LYS A 112 30.62 0.16 -17.35
N TRP A 113 30.58 -0.04 -16.04
CA TRP A 113 31.10 -1.23 -15.39
C TRP A 113 30.23 -1.56 -14.20
N LEU A 114 29.78 -2.81 -14.16
CA LEU A 114 28.93 -3.33 -13.10
C LEU A 114 29.26 -4.79 -12.82
N ASP A 115 29.60 -5.08 -11.56
CA ASP A 115 29.62 -6.45 -11.06
C ASP A 115 28.52 -6.65 -10.01
N LEU A 116 27.78 -7.74 -10.18
CA LEU A 116 26.67 -8.18 -9.33
C LEU A 116 26.81 -9.66 -8.95
N LYS A 117 27.93 -10.31 -9.31
CA LYS A 117 28.18 -11.71 -8.98
C LYS A 117 28.16 -11.92 -7.46
N GLU A 118 27.94 -13.17 -7.05
CA GLU A 118 27.83 -13.54 -5.64
C GLU A 118 26.72 -12.78 -4.88
N ASN A 119 25.62 -12.46 -5.57
CA ASN A 119 24.38 -11.98 -4.97
C ASN A 119 23.24 -12.99 -5.21
N PRO A 120 22.32 -13.17 -4.26
CA PRO A 120 21.14 -14.04 -4.39
C PRO A 120 20.05 -13.39 -5.27
N LEU A 121 20.42 -12.87 -6.44
CA LEU A 121 19.51 -12.21 -7.36
C LEU A 121 18.39 -13.16 -7.79
N ASN A 122 17.19 -12.60 -7.98
CA ASN A 122 16.10 -13.37 -8.55
C ASN A 122 16.48 -13.97 -9.92
N SER A 123 15.82 -15.08 -10.28
CA SER A 123 16.19 -15.88 -11.45
C SER A 123 16.05 -15.14 -12.78
N GLU A 124 15.17 -14.13 -12.86
CA GLU A 124 15.01 -13.30 -14.05
C GLU A 124 16.22 -12.37 -14.25
N LEU A 125 16.62 -11.66 -13.19
CA LEU A 125 17.75 -10.74 -13.23
C LEU A 125 19.08 -11.48 -13.38
N GLN A 126 19.23 -12.64 -12.72
CA GLN A 126 20.45 -13.46 -12.79
C GLN A 126 20.81 -13.85 -14.24
N LYS A 127 19.80 -14.17 -15.07
CA LYS A 127 20.00 -14.47 -16.50
C LYS A 127 20.51 -13.27 -17.31
N ILE A 128 20.17 -12.06 -16.87
CA ILE A 128 20.49 -10.81 -17.56
C ILE A 128 21.87 -10.29 -17.13
N VAL A 129 22.28 -10.50 -15.87
CA VAL A 129 23.58 -10.06 -15.36
C VAL A 129 24.73 -10.74 -16.11
N GLY A 130 24.65 -12.05 -16.34
CA GLY A 130 25.74 -12.81 -16.98
C GLY A 130 26.99 -12.94 -16.10
N ASP A 131 28.13 -13.24 -16.72
CA ASP A 131 29.44 -13.22 -16.04
C ASP A 131 30.08 -11.82 -16.09
N CYS A 132 31.10 -11.62 -15.25
CA CYS A 132 31.93 -10.41 -15.17
C CYS A 132 33.36 -10.82 -14.78
N ARG A 133 34.01 -11.63 -15.62
CA ARG A 133 35.42 -12.04 -15.46
C ARG A 133 36.37 -11.15 -16.24
N THR A 134 35.85 -10.51 -17.30
CA THR A 134 36.60 -9.56 -18.14
C THR A 134 35.94 -8.19 -18.10
N ALA A 135 36.71 -7.13 -18.34
CA ALA A 135 36.19 -5.76 -18.36
C ALA A 135 35.00 -5.60 -19.34
N LYS A 136 35.06 -6.29 -20.49
CA LYS A 136 34.00 -6.28 -21.50
C LYS A 136 32.71 -6.96 -21.01
N GLU A 137 32.82 -8.05 -20.26
CA GLU A 137 31.67 -8.73 -19.67
C GLU A 137 30.96 -7.85 -18.65
N CYS A 138 31.72 -7.18 -17.77
CA CYS A 138 31.20 -6.25 -16.77
C CYS A 138 30.55 -5.00 -17.40
N GLU A 139 31.11 -4.53 -18.53
CA GLU A 139 30.50 -3.47 -19.33
C GLU A 139 29.16 -3.91 -19.93
N GLN A 140 29.11 -5.11 -20.49
CA GLN A 140 27.86 -5.65 -21.02
C GLN A 140 26.83 -5.91 -19.91
N CYS A 141 27.26 -6.34 -18.73
CA CYS A 141 26.41 -6.46 -17.54
C CYS A 141 25.73 -5.11 -17.23
N ALA A 142 26.52 -4.03 -17.13
CA ALA A 142 25.99 -2.69 -16.89
C ALA A 142 24.93 -2.30 -17.95
N LEU A 143 25.25 -2.48 -19.23
CA LEU A 143 24.35 -2.14 -20.33
C LEU A 143 23.03 -2.93 -20.28
N ARG A 144 23.10 -4.25 -20.06
CA ARG A 144 21.92 -5.12 -20.00
C ARG A 144 21.02 -4.79 -18.82
N VAL A 145 21.61 -4.59 -17.64
CA VAL A 145 20.86 -4.28 -16.40
C VAL A 145 20.20 -2.90 -16.50
N VAL A 146 20.94 -1.86 -16.89
CA VAL A 146 20.38 -0.51 -17.04
C VAL A 146 19.26 -0.48 -18.08
N LYS A 147 19.44 -1.17 -19.22
CA LYS A 147 18.41 -1.29 -20.25
C LYS A 147 17.16 -1.98 -19.72
N LEU A 148 17.30 -3.13 -19.06
CA LEU A 148 16.18 -3.85 -18.48
C LEU A 148 15.40 -2.99 -17.47
N MET A 149 16.10 -2.37 -16.52
CA MET A 149 15.47 -1.57 -15.47
C MET A 149 14.71 -0.38 -16.06
N LYS A 150 15.28 0.26 -17.09
CA LYS A 150 14.61 1.32 -17.83
C LYS A 150 13.34 0.83 -18.54
N GLU A 151 13.40 -0.31 -19.22
CA GLU A 151 12.24 -0.89 -19.92
C GLU A 151 11.12 -1.29 -18.94
N VAL A 152 11.49 -1.88 -17.80
CA VAL A 152 10.54 -2.24 -16.74
C VAL A 152 9.93 -0.99 -16.12
N SER A 153 10.71 0.05 -15.83
CA SER A 153 10.20 1.32 -15.29
C SER A 153 9.17 1.94 -16.24
N ILE A 154 9.51 2.05 -17.54
CA ILE A 154 8.59 2.60 -18.55
C ILE A 154 7.30 1.78 -18.62
N ARG A 155 7.39 0.44 -18.63
CA ARG A 155 6.21 -0.43 -18.67
C ARG A 155 5.31 -0.21 -17.46
N LEU A 156 5.89 -0.12 -16.26
CA LEU A 156 5.14 0.11 -15.03
C LEU A 156 4.48 1.48 -15.01
N ASP A 157 5.15 2.51 -15.52
CA ASP A 157 4.57 3.86 -15.57
C ASP A 157 3.44 3.96 -16.60
N LEU A 158 3.56 3.29 -17.74
CA LEU A 158 2.47 3.17 -18.72
C LEU A 158 1.27 2.41 -18.15
N GLU A 159 1.51 1.31 -17.43
CA GLU A 159 0.47 0.53 -16.76
C GLU A 159 -0.25 1.35 -15.68
N ARG A 160 0.52 2.08 -14.85
CA ARG A 160 -0.03 2.99 -13.83
C ARG A 160 -0.88 4.08 -14.46
N LYS A 161 -0.43 4.65 -15.59
CA LYS A 161 -1.20 5.66 -16.33
C LYS A 161 -2.49 5.06 -16.87
N ARG A 162 -2.44 3.89 -17.51
CA ARG A 162 -3.63 3.21 -18.03
C ARG A 162 -4.67 2.96 -16.95
N ARG A 163 -4.25 2.48 -15.77
CA ARG A 163 -5.15 2.28 -14.62
C ARG A 163 -5.82 3.57 -14.16
N LYS A 164 -5.07 4.68 -14.10
CA LYS A 164 -5.63 5.99 -13.74
C LYS A 164 -6.65 6.47 -14.78
N ASP A 165 -6.34 6.32 -16.06
CA ASP A 165 -7.25 6.70 -17.15
C ASP A 165 -8.54 5.84 -17.12
N GLU A 166 -8.42 4.53 -16.89
CA GLU A 166 -9.55 3.60 -16.71
C GLU A 166 -10.41 3.95 -15.48
N GLU A 167 -9.78 4.27 -14.35
CA GLU A 167 -10.46 4.72 -13.12
C GLU A 167 -11.21 6.05 -13.34
N GLU A 168 -10.59 7.01 -14.04
CA GLU A 168 -11.21 8.29 -14.38
C GLU A 168 -12.41 8.11 -15.31
N GLU A 169 -12.30 7.27 -16.34
CA GLU A 169 -13.42 6.93 -17.22
C GLU A 169 -14.55 6.23 -16.47
N ALA A 170 -14.24 5.27 -15.59
CA ALA A 170 -15.25 4.58 -14.79
C ALA A 170 -16.01 5.55 -13.87
N MET A 171 -15.31 6.49 -13.23
CA MET A 171 -15.92 7.54 -12.42
C MET A 171 -16.87 8.42 -13.25
N LYS A 172 -16.44 8.87 -14.44
CA LYS A 172 -17.30 9.67 -15.34
C LYS A 172 -18.55 8.90 -15.80
N ARG A 173 -18.41 7.61 -16.14
CA ARG A 173 -19.54 6.75 -16.53
C ARG A 173 -20.51 6.55 -15.37
N GLN A 174 -20.00 6.33 -14.16
CA GLN A 174 -20.83 6.18 -12.97
C GLN A 174 -21.60 7.47 -12.66
N GLN A 175 -20.94 8.63 -12.73
CA GLN A 175 -21.59 9.92 -12.54
C GLN A 175 -22.71 10.15 -13.56
N LEU A 176 -22.47 9.84 -14.85
CA LEU A 176 -23.50 9.95 -15.89
C LEU A 176 -24.70 9.04 -15.62
N LEU A 177 -24.48 7.81 -15.14
CA LEU A 177 -25.55 6.89 -14.77
C LEU A 177 -26.37 7.42 -13.59
N ASP A 178 -25.71 7.97 -12.58
CA ASP A 178 -26.38 8.52 -11.40
C ASP A 178 -27.15 9.81 -11.73
N ASP A 179 -26.62 10.66 -12.61
CA ASP A 179 -27.34 11.83 -13.13
C ASP A 179 -28.56 11.41 -13.99
N LYS A 180 -28.43 10.40 -14.85
CA LYS A 180 -29.57 9.82 -15.59
C LYS A 180 -30.65 9.30 -14.63
N LYS A 181 -30.28 8.57 -13.57
CA LYS A 181 -31.22 8.09 -12.54
C LYS A 181 -31.91 9.25 -11.80
N ARG A 182 -31.17 10.32 -11.48
CA ARG A 182 -31.72 11.54 -10.84
C ARG A 182 -32.74 12.22 -11.74
N VAL A 183 -32.42 12.40 -13.02
CA VAL A 183 -33.33 12.98 -14.03
C VAL A 183 -34.60 12.13 -14.17
N GLU A 184 -34.48 10.80 -14.30
CA GLU A 184 -35.65 9.91 -14.40
C GLU A 184 -36.52 9.93 -13.13
N LYS A 185 -35.90 9.97 -11.94
CA LYS A 185 -36.63 10.11 -10.67
C LYS A 185 -37.37 11.46 -10.60
N ALA A 186 -36.76 12.55 -11.08
CA ALA A 186 -37.39 13.86 -11.14
C ALA A 186 -38.58 13.88 -12.11
N LYS A 187 -38.45 13.30 -13.31
CA LYS A 187 -39.55 13.16 -14.28
C LYS A 187 -40.73 12.37 -13.71
N LYS A 188 -40.47 11.23 -13.05
CA LYS A 188 -41.51 10.41 -12.39
C LYS A 188 -42.25 11.20 -11.31
N LYS A 189 -41.51 11.94 -10.46
CA LYS A 189 -42.10 12.81 -9.43
C LYS A 189 -42.96 13.93 -10.04
N ALA A 190 -42.49 14.59 -11.09
CA ALA A 190 -43.23 15.65 -11.78
C ALA A 190 -44.52 15.12 -12.44
N LYS A 191 -44.48 13.94 -13.07
CA LYS A 191 -45.67 13.28 -13.64
C LYS A 191 -46.70 12.94 -12.56
N LEU A 192 -46.25 12.41 -11.41
CA LEU A 192 -47.12 12.12 -10.27
C LEU A 192 -47.75 13.39 -9.69
N ALA A 193 -46.98 14.47 -9.52
CA ALA A 193 -47.48 15.75 -9.04
C ALA A 193 -48.55 16.34 -9.97
N LYS A 194 -48.33 16.30 -11.30
CA LYS A 194 -49.33 16.71 -12.29
C LYS A 194 -50.61 15.88 -12.23
N ARG A 195 -50.51 14.56 -12.01
CA ARG A 195 -51.69 13.69 -11.85
C ARG A 195 -52.48 14.03 -10.59
N LYS A 196 -51.80 14.23 -9.45
CA LYS A 196 -52.45 14.64 -8.19
C LYS A 196 -53.14 16.00 -8.32
N GLN A 197 -52.54 16.97 -9.03
CA GLN A 197 -53.19 18.26 -9.30
C GLN A 197 -54.48 18.11 -10.12
N ARG A 198 -54.47 17.27 -11.16
CA ARG A 198 -55.66 16.98 -11.98
C ARG A 198 -56.77 16.30 -11.16
N GLU A 199 -56.41 15.36 -10.28
CA GLU A 199 -57.35 14.68 -9.38
C GLU A 199 -57.95 15.65 -8.33
N HIS A 200 -57.19 16.65 -7.86
CA HIS A 200 -57.72 17.70 -6.98
C HIS A 200 -58.72 18.60 -7.72
N GLN A 201 -58.38 19.03 -8.94
CA GLN A 201 -59.26 19.85 -9.79
C GLN A 201 -60.56 19.11 -10.18
N SER A 202 -60.50 17.80 -10.46
CA SER A 202 -61.71 17.02 -10.80
C SER A 202 -62.64 16.79 -9.60
N LYS A 203 -62.08 16.73 -8.38
CA LYS A 203 -62.87 16.64 -7.15
C LYS A 203 -63.53 17.97 -6.79
N GLU A 204 -62.85 19.09 -7.03
CA GLU A 204 -63.42 20.43 -6.87
C GLU A 204 -64.51 20.73 -7.92
N SER A 205 -64.41 20.20 -9.16
CA SER A 205 -65.48 20.35 -10.16
C SER A 205 -66.73 19.51 -9.89
N HIS A 206 -66.66 18.48 -9.06
CA HIS A 206 -67.82 17.66 -8.66
C HIS A 206 -68.53 18.17 -7.38
N VAL A 207 -67.99 19.20 -6.72
CA VAL A 207 -68.62 19.85 -5.56
C VAL A 207 -69.50 21.04 -5.96
N SER A 208 -69.54 21.41 -7.24
CA SER A 208 -70.36 22.53 -7.75
C SER A 208 -71.73 22.14 -8.31
N SER A 209 -72.22 20.92 -8.05
CA SER A 209 -73.62 20.53 -8.33
C SER A 209 -74.26 19.79 -7.16
N SER A 210 -74.48 20.51 -6.06
CA SER A 210 -75.63 20.31 -5.16
C SER A 210 -75.59 21.40 -4.09
N SER A 211 -76.42 22.43 -4.27
CA SER A 211 -76.82 23.31 -3.18
C SER A 211 -77.96 22.65 -2.39
N SER A 212 -77.91 22.85 -1.07
CA SER A 212 -78.96 22.60 -0.05
C SER A 212 -79.21 21.12 0.29
N THR A 213 -79.31 20.66 1.55
CA THR A 213 -79.70 21.28 2.82
C THR A 213 -79.12 20.52 4.03
N SER A 214 -79.00 21.27 5.12
CA SER A 214 -78.93 20.99 6.57
C SER A 214 -79.10 19.58 7.19
N ASP A 215 -78.25 19.39 8.21
CA ASP A 215 -78.50 18.86 9.58
C ASP A 215 -78.32 17.38 9.98
N LYS A 216 -77.31 17.23 10.86
CA LYS A 216 -77.04 16.33 12.01
C LYS A 216 -77.93 15.10 12.32
N LYS A 217 -77.17 14.02 12.59
CA LYS A 217 -77.07 13.15 13.81
C LYS A 217 -77.45 11.66 13.68
N GLU A 218 -76.42 10.85 13.93
CA GLU A 218 -76.27 9.49 14.53
C GLU A 218 -77.51 8.69 14.98
N GLU A 219 -77.59 7.41 14.58
CA GLU A 219 -77.48 6.15 15.39
C GLU A 219 -77.71 4.92 14.47
N VAL A 220 -76.79 3.95 14.35
CA VAL A 220 -76.64 2.65 15.06
C VAL A 220 -77.61 1.52 14.59
N GLY A 221 -77.01 0.35 14.31
CA GLY A 221 -77.65 -0.99 14.21
C GLY A 221 -77.94 -1.45 12.77
N ASP A 222 -77.68 -2.68 12.31
CA ASP A 222 -77.27 -3.88 13.02
C ASP A 222 -76.76 -4.96 12.03
N GLU A 223 -75.80 -5.72 12.52
CA GLU A 223 -75.57 -7.17 12.43
C GLU A 223 -75.49 -8.04 11.14
N ASN A 224 -74.51 -8.95 11.27
CA ASN A 224 -74.42 -10.37 10.86
C ASN A 224 -73.80 -10.75 9.49
N ASN A 225 -72.96 -11.78 9.34
CA ASN A 225 -72.14 -12.65 10.22
C ASN A 225 -71.33 -13.60 9.27
N PHE A 226 -70.26 -14.23 9.78
CA PHE A 226 -69.69 -15.55 9.37
C PHE A 226 -68.67 -15.57 8.20
N LYS A 227 -67.51 -16.26 8.22
CA LYS A 227 -67.01 -17.34 9.10
C LYS A 227 -65.48 -17.55 8.96
N SER A 228 -64.89 -17.93 10.10
CA SER A 228 -63.79 -18.89 10.34
C SER A 228 -62.32 -18.57 10.04
N GLY A 229 -61.53 -18.69 11.11
CA GLY A 229 -60.07 -18.77 11.12
C GLY A 229 -59.53 -20.16 10.79
N ALA A 230 -58.27 -20.17 10.35
CA ALA A 230 -57.40 -21.34 10.28
C ALA A 230 -56.07 -20.99 10.97
N LYS A 231 -55.66 -21.80 11.95
CA LYS A 231 -54.37 -21.71 12.64
C LYS A 231 -53.23 -22.04 11.65
N PRO A 232 -52.07 -21.35 11.66
CA PRO A 232 -50.93 -21.81 10.89
C PRO A 232 -50.23 -22.97 11.61
N SER A 233 -50.03 -24.03 10.84
CA SER A 233 -49.31 -25.27 11.16
C SER A 233 -47.90 -25.00 11.70
N THR A 234 -47.60 -25.58 12.86
CA THR A 234 -46.34 -25.47 13.62
C THR A 234 -45.19 -26.33 13.08
N ASN A 235 -45.35 -26.97 11.91
CA ASN A 235 -44.35 -27.89 11.35
C ASN A 235 -43.42 -27.25 10.31
N VAL A 236 -43.88 -26.27 9.53
CA VAL A 236 -43.04 -25.64 8.47
C VAL A 236 -41.94 -24.75 9.07
N ALA A 237 -42.27 -23.97 10.10
CA ALA A 237 -41.29 -23.12 10.79
C ALA A 237 -40.17 -23.97 11.43
N ARG A 238 -40.50 -25.14 12.00
CA ARG A 238 -39.54 -26.01 12.67
C ARG A 238 -38.50 -26.61 11.69
N HIS A 239 -38.92 -26.92 10.45
CA HIS A 239 -37.99 -27.34 9.40
C HIS A 239 -37.12 -26.19 8.87
N ILE A 240 -37.69 -24.99 8.68
CA ILE A 240 -36.92 -23.82 8.23
C ILE A 240 -35.81 -23.46 9.23
N PHE A 241 -36.11 -23.43 10.53
CA PHE A 241 -35.09 -23.19 11.56
C PHE A 241 -34.03 -24.29 11.62
N SER A 242 -34.41 -25.56 11.37
CA SER A 242 -33.46 -26.68 11.31
C SER A 242 -32.49 -26.57 10.12
N TYR A 243 -32.96 -26.19 8.93
CA TYR A 243 -32.10 -26.02 7.76
C TYR A 243 -31.18 -24.81 7.88
N ILE A 244 -31.65 -23.71 8.49
CA ILE A 244 -30.83 -22.53 8.77
C ILE A 244 -29.71 -22.89 9.76
N SER A 245 -30.02 -23.65 10.81
CA SER A 245 -29.01 -24.10 11.77
C SER A 245 -27.96 -25.00 11.12
N LEU A 246 -28.36 -25.90 10.22
CA LEU A 246 -27.44 -26.78 9.50
C LEU A 246 -26.55 -25.98 8.52
N ALA A 247 -27.12 -24.99 7.83
CA ALA A 247 -26.39 -24.12 6.92
C ALA A 247 -25.34 -23.25 7.64
N ILE A 248 -25.69 -22.72 8.81
CA ILE A 248 -24.75 -21.96 9.65
C ILE A 248 -23.60 -22.87 10.12
N LEU A 249 -23.91 -24.09 10.58
CA LEU A 249 -22.89 -25.04 11.00
C LEU A 249 -21.96 -25.42 9.85
N PHE A 250 -22.51 -25.64 8.64
CA PHE A 250 -21.72 -25.92 7.44
C PHE A 250 -20.81 -24.75 7.05
N LEU A 251 -21.30 -23.51 7.12
CA LEU A 251 -20.49 -22.32 6.87
C LEU A 251 -19.38 -22.13 7.92
N LEU A 252 -19.65 -22.43 9.19
CA LEU A 252 -18.63 -22.41 10.24
C LEU A 252 -17.56 -23.48 10.02
N VAL A 253 -17.94 -24.68 9.60
CA VAL A 253 -16.99 -25.75 9.28
C VAL A 253 -16.15 -25.40 8.05
N LEU A 254 -16.75 -24.85 6.98
CA LEU A 254 -15.99 -24.35 5.83
C LEU A 254 -15.04 -23.22 6.20
N PHE A 255 -15.46 -22.32 7.09
CA PHE A 255 -14.61 -21.25 7.60
C PHE A 255 -13.42 -21.78 8.41
N LEU A 256 -13.64 -22.79 9.26
CA LEU A 256 -12.58 -23.46 10.00
C LEU A 256 -11.62 -24.22 9.07
N ILE A 257 -12.15 -24.87 8.02
CA ILE A 257 -11.34 -25.53 7.00
C ILE A 257 -10.50 -24.51 6.23
N LEU A 258 -11.04 -23.33 5.89
CA LEU A 258 -10.28 -22.25 5.25
C LEU A 258 -9.16 -21.71 6.17
N ILE A 259 -9.41 -21.60 7.48
CA ILE A 259 -8.37 -21.21 8.45
C ILE A 259 -7.24 -22.25 8.51
N VAL A 260 -7.59 -23.54 8.48
CA VAL A 260 -6.61 -24.64 8.55
C VAL A 260 -5.86 -24.81 7.22
N TYR A 261 -6.53 -24.65 6.09
CA TYR A 261 -5.96 -24.89 4.75
C TYR A 261 -5.14 -23.70 4.22
N ASP A 262 -5.36 -22.50 4.77
CA ASP A 262 -4.73 -21.26 4.30
C ASP A 262 -3.80 -20.64 5.36
N GLY A 263 -3.51 -21.39 6.44
CA GLY A 263 -2.66 -20.98 7.57
C GLY A 263 -1.27 -20.49 7.16
N ASP A 264 -0.70 -21.06 6.09
CA ASP A 264 0.61 -20.65 5.57
C ASP A 264 0.56 -19.30 4.81
N LYS A 265 -0.59 -18.94 4.20
CA LYS A 265 -0.77 -17.63 3.55
C LYS A 265 -1.18 -16.53 4.54
N TYR A 266 -2.01 -16.84 5.52
CA TYR A 266 -2.42 -15.86 6.54
C TYR A 266 -1.31 -15.49 7.52
N ALA A 267 -0.33 -16.38 7.77
CA ALA A 267 0.87 -16.03 8.54
C ALA A 267 1.69 -14.91 7.86
N PHE A 268 1.72 -14.87 6.53
CA PHE A 268 2.41 -13.85 5.74
C PHE A 268 1.63 -12.52 5.69
N VAL A 269 0.31 -12.58 5.53
CA VAL A 269 -0.57 -11.40 5.52
C VAL A 269 -0.69 -10.78 6.91
N SER A 270 -0.77 -11.60 7.97
CA SER A 270 -0.80 -11.15 9.36
C SER A 270 0.47 -10.38 9.74
N LYS A 271 1.67 -10.87 9.39
CA LYS A 271 2.92 -10.11 9.61
C LYS A 271 2.92 -8.76 8.89
N ARG A 272 2.35 -8.69 7.68
CA ARG A 272 2.31 -7.45 6.88
C ARG A 272 1.26 -6.45 7.34
N ILE A 273 0.12 -6.93 7.85
CA ILE A 273 -0.95 -6.10 8.43
C ILE A 273 -0.58 -5.64 9.84
N VAL A 274 0.00 -6.51 10.68
CA VAL A 274 0.49 -6.14 12.03
C VAL A 274 1.62 -5.12 11.95
N SER A 275 2.53 -5.24 10.97
CA SER A 275 3.58 -4.24 10.75
C SER A 275 3.04 -2.88 10.27
N ARG A 276 1.94 -2.87 9.50
CA ARG A 276 1.27 -1.62 9.06
C ARG A 276 0.32 -1.03 10.10
N LEU A 277 -0.26 -1.85 10.99
CA LEU A 277 -1.04 -1.39 12.13
C LEU A 277 -0.15 -0.75 13.21
N HIS A 278 1.06 -1.27 13.41
CA HIS A 278 2.00 -0.70 14.39
C HIS A 278 2.42 0.75 14.03
N GLU A 279 2.40 1.13 12.75
CA GLU A 279 2.75 2.48 12.28
C GLU A 279 1.53 3.43 12.14
N SER A 280 0.31 2.97 12.48
CA SER A 280 -0.88 3.82 12.40
C SER A 280 -0.84 4.94 13.45
N PRO A 281 -1.03 6.22 13.07
CA PRO A 281 -1.10 7.35 14.00
C PRO A 281 -2.14 7.16 15.10
N VAL A 282 -3.21 6.40 14.82
CA VAL A 282 -4.32 6.13 15.74
C VAL A 282 -3.89 5.22 16.90
N ILE A 283 -3.03 4.23 16.64
CA ILE A 283 -2.54 3.30 17.66
C ILE A 283 -1.46 3.98 18.53
N LYS A 284 -0.69 4.90 17.95
CA LYS A 284 0.27 5.72 18.68
C LYS A 284 -0.43 6.68 19.64
N LEU A 285 -1.50 7.33 19.20
CA LEU A 285 -2.37 8.15 20.06
C LEU A 285 -3.00 7.32 21.20
N GLY A 286 -3.45 6.10 20.89
CA GLY A 286 -4.02 5.20 21.89
C GLY A 286 -3.04 4.84 23.01
N LYS A 287 -1.76 4.59 22.67
CA LYS A 287 -0.71 4.30 23.66
C LYS A 287 -0.36 5.51 24.52
N GLU A 288 -0.28 6.70 23.93
CA GLU A 288 -0.02 7.94 24.68
C GLU A 288 -1.17 8.26 25.66
N LEU A 289 -2.42 8.03 25.26
CA LEU A 289 -3.57 8.18 26.15
C LEU A 289 -3.58 7.16 27.30
N THR A 290 -3.16 5.91 27.06
CA THR A 290 -3.08 4.91 28.14
C THR A 290 -1.98 5.21 29.15
N GLU A 291 -0.83 5.71 28.70
CA GLU A 291 0.24 6.17 29.61
C GLU A 291 -0.20 7.40 30.41
N LEU A 292 -0.88 8.37 29.76
CA LEU A 292 -1.42 9.53 30.46
C LEU A 292 -2.44 9.13 31.53
N CYS A 293 -3.32 8.17 31.22
CA CYS A 293 -4.29 7.65 32.18
C CYS A 293 -3.60 6.89 33.34
N TYR A 294 -2.55 6.12 33.06
CA TYR A 294 -1.80 5.40 34.07
C TYR A 294 -1.07 6.35 35.02
N ASP A 295 -0.42 7.39 34.48
CA ASP A 295 0.23 8.43 35.27
C ASP A 295 -0.77 9.25 36.09
N LEU A 296 -1.95 9.53 35.54
CA LEU A 296 -3.02 10.22 36.27
C LEU A 296 -3.51 9.37 37.46
N VAL A 297 -3.75 8.08 37.25
CA VAL A 297 -4.16 7.15 38.32
C VAL A 297 -3.09 7.01 39.39
N LYS A 298 -1.81 6.95 39.00
CA LYS A 298 -0.67 6.91 39.92
C LYS A 298 -0.54 8.20 40.73
N HIS A 299 -0.72 9.36 40.10
CA HIS A 299 -0.71 10.66 40.76
C HIS A 299 -1.89 10.81 41.74
N TYR A 300 -3.07 10.29 41.39
CA TYR A 300 -4.20 10.29 42.33
C TYR A 300 -3.98 9.34 43.51
N ARG A 301 -3.36 8.18 43.30
CA ARG A 301 -3.02 7.26 44.39
C ARG A 301 -2.03 7.86 45.39
N GLN A 302 -1.03 8.61 44.93
CA GLN A 302 -0.06 9.29 45.82
C GLN A 302 -0.61 10.49 46.60
N ARG A 303 -1.83 10.95 46.30
CA ARG A 303 -2.47 12.07 46.99
C ARG A 303 -3.45 11.64 48.09
N TRP A 304 -3.68 10.34 48.24
CA TRP A 304 -4.62 9.74 49.19
C TRP A 304 -3.97 8.66 50.09
N GLU A 305 -2.64 8.63 50.13
CA GLU A 305 -1.82 8.02 51.21
C GLU A 305 -1.10 9.15 51.96
#